data_AF-A0A954H6J5-F1
#
_entry.id   AF-A0A954H6J5-F1
#
_cell.length_a   1.000
_cell.length_b   1.000
_cell.length_c   1.000
_cell.angle_alpha   90.00
_cell.angle_beta   90.00
_cell.angle_gamma   90.00
#
_symmetry.space_group_name_H-M   'P 1'
#
loop_
_entity.id
_entity.type
_entity.pdbx_description
1 polymer ?
#
loop_
_entity_poly.entity_id
_entity_poly.type
_entity_poly.pdbx_seq_one_letter_code
_entity_poly.pdbx_strand_id
1 'polypeptide(L)'
;MVKRKTEESKLQNRIASARQAWRKRHSPSGLQFVLADRIDLIPARAWDSLTNNHSWFLSREYLSVIDSAGPENVSGRYAMAFDGCKPVAALVAQLVQIDGKHLISNDPVVAKTTALIEPGAKSIAEFTAVARKKVE
;
A
#
# COMPACT_ATOMS: atom_id res chain seq x y z
N MET A 1 23.79 -27.54 -19.45
CA MET A 1 23.25 -26.64 -20.51
C MET A 1 21.79 -26.22 -20.30
N VAL A 2 20.99 -26.93 -19.49
CA VAL A 2 19.55 -26.69 -19.27
C VAL A 2 19.23 -25.46 -18.40
N LYS A 3 20.06 -25.14 -17.39
CA LYS A 3 19.80 -24.02 -16.46
C LYS A 3 19.80 -22.63 -17.14
N ARG A 4 20.67 -22.40 -18.13
CA ARG A 4 20.77 -21.11 -18.86
C ARG A 4 19.48 -20.77 -19.63
N LYS A 5 18.94 -21.75 -20.37
CA LYS A 5 17.65 -21.61 -21.10
C LYS A 5 16.46 -21.30 -20.18
N THR A 6 16.49 -21.79 -18.94
CA THR A 6 15.39 -21.62 -17.99
C THR A 6 15.38 -20.20 -17.42
N GLU A 7 16.56 -19.64 -17.11
CA GLU A 7 16.68 -18.27 -16.60
C GLU A 7 16.41 -17.22 -17.69
N GLU A 8 16.80 -17.48 -18.93
CA GLU A 8 16.45 -16.63 -20.09
C GLU A 8 14.94 -16.59 -20.33
N SER A 9 14.25 -17.72 -20.26
CA SER A 9 12.78 -17.80 -20.40
C SER A 9 12.06 -17.07 -19.26
N LYS A 10 12.53 -17.21 -18.01
CA LYS A 10 11.99 -16.46 -16.87
C LYS A 10 12.16 -14.95 -17.05
N LEU A 11 13.33 -14.51 -17.53
CA LEU A 11 13.59 -13.09 -17.76
C LEU A 11 12.70 -12.51 -18.87
N GLN A 12 12.55 -13.25 -19.98
CA GLN A 12 11.65 -12.86 -21.07
C GLN A 12 10.19 -12.74 -20.58
N ASN A 13 9.73 -13.70 -19.78
CA ASN A 13 8.40 -13.64 -19.19
C ASN A 13 8.23 -12.43 -18.27
N ARG A 14 9.23 -12.10 -17.43
CA ARG A 14 9.18 -10.90 -16.58
C ARG A 14 9.09 -9.61 -17.40
N ILE A 15 9.85 -9.50 -18.48
CA ILE A 15 9.81 -8.34 -19.37
C ILE A 15 8.44 -8.23 -20.05
N ALA A 16 7.89 -9.34 -20.54
CA ALA A 16 6.57 -9.37 -21.16
C ALA A 16 5.46 -8.99 -20.15
N SER A 17 5.48 -9.54 -18.94
CA SER A 17 4.54 -9.20 -17.87
C SER A 17 4.64 -7.73 -17.45
N ALA A 18 5.86 -7.19 -17.34
CA ALA A 18 6.08 -5.78 -17.02
C ALA A 18 5.52 -4.86 -18.11
N ARG A 19 5.74 -5.19 -19.40
CA ARG A 19 5.16 -4.46 -20.53
C ARG A 19 3.64 -4.54 -20.56
N GLN A 20 3.06 -5.70 -20.26
CA GLN A 20 1.61 -5.86 -20.19
C GLN A 20 1.01 -5.05 -19.03
N ALA A 21 1.65 -5.07 -17.85
CA ALA A 21 1.23 -4.26 -16.71
C ALA A 21 1.40 -2.75 -16.97
N TRP A 22 2.44 -2.35 -17.71
CA TRP A 22 2.62 -0.98 -18.15
C TRP A 22 1.51 -0.55 -19.11
N ARG A 23 1.23 -1.33 -20.15
CA ARG A 23 0.12 -1.08 -21.10
C ARG A 23 -1.22 -0.95 -20.37
N LYS A 24 -1.56 -1.88 -19.48
CA LYS A 24 -2.81 -1.82 -18.69
C LYS A 24 -2.94 -0.55 -17.84
N ARG A 25 -1.83 0.05 -17.39
CA ARG A 25 -1.83 1.31 -16.63
C ARG A 25 -1.87 2.56 -17.52
N HIS A 26 -1.37 2.47 -18.75
CA HIS A 26 -1.26 3.61 -19.69
C HIS A 26 -2.36 3.62 -20.76
N SER A 27 -3.21 2.61 -20.79
CA SER A 27 -4.45 2.62 -21.56
C SER A 27 -5.55 3.30 -20.75
N PRO A 28 -6.38 4.17 -21.35
CA PRO A 28 -7.53 4.75 -20.68
C PRO A 28 -8.44 3.64 -20.12
N SER A 29 -8.68 3.66 -18.81
CA SER A 29 -9.52 2.66 -18.15
C SER A 29 -11.02 2.88 -18.40
N GLY A 30 -11.41 4.06 -18.88
CA GLY A 30 -12.81 4.49 -18.95
C GLY A 30 -13.43 4.88 -17.61
N LEU A 31 -12.67 4.78 -16.51
CA LEU A 31 -13.13 5.10 -15.16
C LEU A 31 -12.86 6.57 -14.83
N GLN A 32 -13.74 7.16 -14.02
CA GLN A 32 -13.53 8.47 -13.41
C GLN A 32 -12.96 8.30 -12.00
N PHE A 33 -12.09 9.21 -11.57
CA PHE A 33 -11.42 9.10 -10.28
C PHE A 33 -11.63 10.34 -9.42
N VAL A 34 -11.75 10.12 -8.12
CA VAL A 34 -11.69 11.16 -7.09
C VAL A 34 -10.50 10.84 -6.19
N LEU A 35 -9.71 11.85 -5.86
CA LEU A 35 -8.55 11.77 -4.97
C LEU A 35 -8.68 12.85 -3.90
N ALA A 36 -8.38 12.51 -2.66
CA ALA A 36 -8.40 13.44 -1.55
C ALA A 36 -7.37 13.10 -0.48
N ASP A 37 -6.88 14.12 0.21
CA ASP A 37 -5.95 13.97 1.33
C ASP A 37 -6.68 13.78 2.67
N ARG A 38 -8.00 14.01 2.71
CA ARG A 38 -8.85 13.81 3.90
C ARG A 38 -10.10 13.03 3.54
N ILE A 39 -10.53 12.14 4.43
CA ILE A 39 -11.73 11.32 4.18
C ILE A 39 -13.01 12.16 4.08
N ASP A 40 -13.07 13.30 4.76
CA ASP A 40 -14.22 14.21 4.75
C ASP A 40 -14.48 14.87 3.38
N LEU A 41 -13.47 14.89 2.51
CA LEU A 41 -13.59 15.47 1.16
C LEU A 41 -14.15 14.46 0.14
N ILE A 42 -14.24 13.19 0.51
CA ILE A 42 -14.83 12.14 -0.32
C ILE A 42 -16.34 12.12 -0.12
N PRO A 43 -17.16 11.94 -1.19
CA PRO A 43 -18.62 11.85 -1.04
C PRO A 43 -19.03 10.67 -0.15
N ALA A 44 -19.53 10.99 1.05
CA ALA A 44 -19.86 10.04 2.11
C ALA A 44 -20.71 8.85 1.62
N ARG A 45 -21.84 9.15 0.97
CA ARG A 45 -22.76 8.12 0.47
C ARG A 45 -22.08 7.15 -0.53
N ALA A 46 -21.19 7.67 -1.38
CA ALA A 46 -20.50 6.84 -2.35
C ALA A 46 -19.46 5.95 -1.66
N TRP A 47 -18.70 6.50 -0.71
CA TRP A 47 -17.73 5.74 0.09
C TRP A 47 -18.40 4.62 0.88
N ASP A 48 -19.42 4.97 1.67
CA ASP A 48 -20.10 4.06 2.58
C ASP A 48 -20.77 2.90 1.83
N SER A 49 -21.24 3.16 0.60
CA SER A 49 -21.81 2.12 -0.28
C SER A 49 -20.81 1.03 -0.68
N LEU A 50 -19.51 1.33 -0.69
CA LEU A 50 -18.43 0.40 -1.01
C LEU A 50 -17.74 -0.19 0.22
N THR A 51 -17.79 0.46 1.39
CA THR A 51 -16.92 0.10 2.52
C THR A 51 -17.65 -0.47 3.73
N ASN A 52 -18.94 -0.16 3.93
CA ASN A 52 -19.69 -0.49 5.16
C ASN A 52 -19.63 -1.97 5.58
N ASN A 53 -19.56 -2.90 4.63
CA ASN A 53 -19.58 -4.35 4.92
C ASN A 53 -18.23 -5.05 4.69
N HIS A 54 -17.15 -4.30 4.45
CA HIS A 54 -15.85 -4.87 4.07
C HIS A 54 -14.84 -4.85 5.21
N SER A 55 -14.72 -3.73 5.93
CA SER A 55 -13.80 -3.62 7.06
C SER A 55 -14.10 -2.37 7.87
N TRP A 56 -14.07 -2.50 9.19
CA TRP A 56 -14.19 -1.36 10.09
C TRP A 56 -13.07 -0.32 9.87
N PHE A 57 -11.88 -0.75 9.46
CA PHE A 57 -10.75 0.13 9.12
C PHE A 57 -10.99 1.02 7.90
N LEU A 58 -12.03 0.74 7.11
CA LEU A 58 -12.45 1.56 5.97
C LEU A 58 -13.65 2.46 6.31
N SER A 59 -14.18 2.38 7.53
CA SER A 59 -15.26 3.27 7.98
C SER A 59 -14.77 4.71 8.01
N ARG A 60 -15.65 5.65 7.66
CA ARG A 60 -15.31 7.07 7.66
C ARG A 60 -14.99 7.58 9.06
N GLU A 61 -15.72 7.08 10.05
CA GLU A 61 -15.52 7.42 11.45
C GLU A 61 -14.11 7.06 11.89
N TYR A 62 -13.66 5.82 11.62
CA TYR A 62 -12.30 5.40 11.95
C TYR A 62 -11.23 6.23 11.23
N LEU A 63 -11.38 6.43 9.93
CA LEU A 63 -10.42 7.19 9.12
C LEU A 63 -10.36 8.67 9.54
N SER A 64 -11.49 9.26 9.92
CA SER A 64 -11.55 10.64 10.41
C SER A 64 -10.81 10.83 11.73
N VAL A 65 -10.80 9.81 12.60
CA VAL A 65 -10.01 9.82 13.84
C VAL A 65 -8.51 9.77 13.53
N ILE A 66 -8.09 8.94 12.57
CA ILE A 66 -6.69 8.93 12.12
C ILE A 66 -6.29 10.28 11.51
N ASP A 67 -7.14 10.86 10.66
CA ASP A 67 -6.84 12.16 10.02
C ASP A 67 -6.75 13.32 11.04
N SER A 68 -7.42 13.23 12.19
CA SER A 68 -7.49 14.30 13.18
C SER A 68 -6.58 14.12 14.40
N ALA A 69 -6.37 12.87 14.83
CA ALA A 69 -5.65 12.52 16.05
C ALA A 69 -4.53 11.49 15.81
N GLY A 70 -4.25 11.15 14.54
CA GLY A 70 -3.17 10.25 14.18
C GLY A 70 -1.79 10.83 14.46
N PRO A 71 -0.73 10.00 14.37
CA PRO A 71 0.64 10.47 14.50
C PRO A 71 0.96 11.56 13.47
N GLU A 72 1.66 12.61 13.87
CA GLU A 72 1.96 13.78 13.01
C GLU A 72 2.72 13.42 11.73
N ASN A 73 3.47 12.32 11.76
CA ASN A 73 4.24 11.84 10.62
C ASN A 73 3.45 10.90 9.69
N VAL A 74 2.14 10.73 9.92
CA VAL A 74 1.26 9.90 9.09
C VAL A 74 0.15 10.78 8.51
N SER A 75 -0.08 10.67 7.20
CA SER A 75 -1.20 11.34 6.53
C SER A 75 -1.98 10.39 5.61
N GLY A 76 -3.30 10.56 5.55
CA GLY A 76 -4.17 9.77 4.67
C GLY A 76 -4.08 10.17 3.21
N ARG A 77 -4.29 9.21 2.31
CA ARG A 77 -4.55 9.41 0.88
C ARG A 77 -5.72 8.52 0.48
N TYR A 78 -6.79 9.16 0.04
CA TYR A 78 -8.06 8.52 -0.26
C TYR A 78 -8.33 8.62 -1.75
N ALA A 79 -8.79 7.53 -2.34
CA ALA A 79 -9.18 7.52 -3.74
C ALA A 79 -10.45 6.70 -3.97
N MET A 80 -11.24 7.12 -4.95
CA MET A 80 -12.39 6.37 -5.45
C MET A 80 -12.33 6.29 -6.97
N ALA A 81 -12.79 5.17 -7.51
CA ALA A 81 -13.03 5.00 -8.94
C ALA A 81 -14.53 4.83 -9.20
N PHE A 82 -14.99 5.40 -10.30
CA PHE A 82 -16.36 5.38 -10.77
C PHE A 82 -16.44 4.83 -12.19
N ASP A 83 -17.53 4.10 -12.44
CA ASP A 83 -18.02 3.80 -13.77
C ASP A 83 -19.29 4.64 -13.99
N GLY A 84 -19.11 5.79 -14.66
CA GLY A 84 -20.14 6.83 -14.73
C GLY A 84 -20.41 7.44 -13.35
N CYS A 85 -21.62 7.24 -12.82
CA CYS A 85 -22.01 7.69 -11.48
C CYS A 85 -21.93 6.58 -10.43
N LYS A 86 -21.56 5.35 -10.81
CA LYS A 86 -21.51 4.20 -9.91
C LYS A 86 -20.10 4.08 -9.30
N PRO A 87 -19.95 4.12 -7.97
CA PRO A 87 -18.66 3.84 -7.35
C PRO A 87 -18.33 2.35 -7.52
N VAL A 88 -17.10 2.04 -7.94
CA VAL A 88 -16.66 0.65 -8.23
C VAL A 88 -15.44 0.22 -7.45
N ALA A 89 -14.66 1.16 -6.92
CA ALA A 89 -13.54 0.89 -6.04
C ALA A 89 -13.27 2.05 -5.09
N ALA A 90 -12.76 1.74 -3.91
CA ALA A 90 -12.24 2.67 -2.93
C ALA A 90 -10.84 2.23 -2.50
N LEU A 91 -9.98 3.18 -2.19
CA LEU A 91 -8.62 2.95 -1.72
C LEU A 91 -8.30 3.90 -0.57
N VAL A 92 -7.71 3.33 0.47
CA VAL A 92 -7.06 4.04 1.56
C VAL A 92 -5.57 3.73 1.48
N ALA A 93 -4.75 4.78 1.46
CA ALA A 93 -3.32 4.70 1.63
C ALA A 93 -2.90 5.61 2.77
N GLN A 94 -1.82 5.24 3.46
CA GLN A 94 -1.19 6.07 4.47
C GLN A 94 0.21 6.42 3.99
N LEU A 95 0.51 7.71 3.98
CA LEU A 95 1.83 8.23 3.71
C LEU A 95 2.52 8.49 5.05
N VAL A 96 3.62 7.76 5.28
CA VAL A 96 4.44 7.90 6.48
C VAL A 96 5.70 8.68 6.13
N GLN A 97 5.90 9.81 6.78
CA GLN A 97 7.14 10.59 6.70
C GLN A 97 8.12 10.06 7.74
N ILE A 98 9.32 9.70 7.29
CA ILE A 98 10.39 9.17 8.14
C ILE A 98 11.58 10.12 7.99
N ASP A 99 12.05 10.66 9.12
CA ASP A 99 13.26 11.47 9.21
C ASP A 99 14.27 10.83 10.17
N GLY A 100 15.43 11.46 10.34
CA GLY A 100 16.50 10.95 11.20
C GLY A 100 16.09 10.70 12.66
N LYS A 101 15.06 11.39 13.19
CA LYS A 101 14.56 11.20 14.55
C LYS A 101 13.77 9.90 14.69
N HIS A 102 13.19 9.41 13.59
CA HIS A 102 12.41 8.18 13.56
C HIS A 102 13.28 6.92 13.35
N LEU A 103 14.55 7.10 12.96
CA LEU A 103 15.50 6.01 12.73
C LEU A 103 16.31 5.64 13.98
N ILE A 104 16.29 6.50 15.00
CA ILE A 104 16.97 6.25 16.27
C ILE A 104 15.97 5.52 17.18
N SER A 105 16.04 4.19 17.16
CA SER A 105 15.35 3.35 18.13
C SER A 105 15.91 3.64 19.52
N ASN A 106 15.12 4.30 20.39
CA ASN A 106 15.42 4.41 21.81
C ASN A 106 14.82 3.24 22.63
N ASP A 107 14.45 2.15 21.98
CA ASP A 107 13.99 0.93 22.64
C ASP A 107 15.15 0.23 23.37
N PRO A 108 15.07 0.03 24.70
CA PRO A 108 16.12 -0.65 25.46
C PRO A 108 16.26 -2.14 25.07
N VAL A 109 15.28 -2.70 24.34
CA VAL A 109 15.28 -4.08 23.85
C VAL A 109 16.17 -4.22 22.60
N VAL A 110 16.11 -3.26 21.67
CA VAL A 110 16.91 -3.27 20.43
C VAL A 110 18.37 -2.91 20.74
N ALA A 111 18.60 -2.02 21.70
CA ALA A 111 19.95 -1.63 22.13
C ALA A 111 20.80 -2.81 22.64
N LYS A 112 20.18 -3.84 23.24
CA LYS A 112 20.89 -5.05 23.70
C LYS A 112 21.17 -6.06 22.58
N THR A 113 20.34 -6.12 21.54
CA THR A 113 20.57 -7.06 20.42
C THR A 113 21.67 -6.55 19.49
N THR A 114 21.78 -5.24 19.28
CA THR A 114 22.87 -4.67 18.46
C THR A 114 24.26 -4.83 19.11
N ALA A 115 24.34 -4.91 20.44
CA ALA A 115 25.61 -5.11 21.16
C ALA A 115 26.15 -6.55 21.07
N LEU A 116 25.36 -7.52 20.59
CA LEU A 116 25.73 -8.94 20.51
C LEU A 116 25.93 -9.45 19.07
N ILE A 117 25.82 -8.57 18.06
CA ILE A 117 26.04 -8.94 16.67
C ILE A 117 27.40 -8.38 16.26
N GLU A 118 28.41 -9.26 16.21
CA GLU A 118 29.73 -8.98 15.65
C GLU A 118 29.64 -8.29 14.27
N PRO A 119 30.62 -7.44 13.90
CA PRO A 119 30.56 -6.58 12.73
C PRO A 119 30.58 -7.40 11.44
N GLY A 120 29.40 -7.83 10.98
CA GLY A 120 29.28 -8.60 9.74
C GLY A 120 27.90 -9.10 9.35
N ALA A 121 26.93 -9.19 10.26
CA ALA A 121 25.61 -9.73 9.93
C ALA A 121 24.62 -8.64 9.50
N LYS A 122 24.41 -8.53 8.18
CA LYS A 122 23.25 -7.87 7.57
C LYS A 122 21.96 -8.56 8.03
N SER A 123 21.05 -7.82 8.65
CA SER A 123 19.80 -8.34 9.19
C SER A 123 18.86 -7.15 9.49
N ILE A 124 17.54 -7.14 9.26
CA ILE A 124 16.55 -8.06 8.67
C ILE A 124 15.48 -7.08 8.16
N ALA A 125 15.27 -7.01 6.85
CA ALA A 125 14.15 -6.25 6.27
C ALA A 125 13.19 -7.25 5.63
N GLU A 126 12.46 -7.97 6.48
CA GLU A 126 11.30 -8.75 6.06
C GLU A 126 10.10 -8.30 6.87
N PHE A 127 9.27 -7.42 6.30
CA PHE A 127 7.83 -7.51 6.48
C PHE A 127 7.15 -7.06 5.18
N THR A 128 7.02 -8.02 4.27
CA THR A 128 6.20 -7.93 3.06
C THR A 128 4.78 -8.35 3.41
N ALA A 129 3.82 -7.44 3.37
CA ALA A 129 2.40 -7.79 3.33
C ALA A 129 1.89 -7.65 1.89
N VAL A 130 2.05 -8.72 1.10
CA VAL A 130 1.35 -8.93 -0.17
C VAL A 130 0.09 -9.72 0.13
N ALA A 131 -1.08 -9.08 0.00
CA ALA A 131 -2.36 -9.79 -0.04
C ALA A 131 -2.45 -10.54 -1.38
N ARG A 132 -2.16 -11.86 -1.38
CA ARG A 132 -2.53 -12.76 -2.47
C ARG A 132 -3.95 -13.27 -2.22
N LYS A 133 -4.81 -13.01 -3.20
CA LYS A 133 -6.16 -13.55 -3.37
C LYS A 133 -6.08 -15.08 -3.38
N LYS A 134 -6.83 -15.74 -2.49
CA LYS A 134 -7.11 -17.17 -2.56
C LYS A 134 -8.08 -17.38 -3.73
N VAL A 135 -7.68 -18.20 -4.70
CA VAL A 135 -8.59 -18.74 -5.71
C VAL A 135 -8.81 -20.19 -5.31
N GLU A 136 -10.08 -20.47 -5.02
CA GLU A 136 -10.77 -21.73 -4.72
C GLU A 136 -10.26 -22.56 -3.51
#